data_AF-A0A7C7D2K1-F1
#
_entry.id   AF-A0A7C7D2K1-F1
#
_cell.length_a   1.000
_cell.length_b   1.000
_cell.length_c   1.000
_cell.angle_alpha   90.00
_cell.angle_beta   90.00
_cell.angle_gamma   90.00
#
_symmetry.space_group_name_H-M   'P 1'
#
loop_
_entity.id
_entity.type
_entity.pdbx_description
1 polymer ?
#
loop_
_entity_poly.entity_id
_entity_poly.type
_entity_poly.pdbx_seq_one_letter_code
_entity_poly.pdbx_strand_id
1 'polypeptide(L)' 'MGEITNRKEISNWAELFDMTFEYLTFLLYVEDIKPDLVIKTTTDILNNAGYYYTFDEVEEEYYNCL' A
#
# COMPACT_ATOMS: atom_id res chain seq x y z
N MET A 1 -6.35 19.57 -23.44
CA MET A 1 -7.34 18.79 -22.68
C MET A 1 -6.55 18.14 -21.56
N GLY A 2 -6.49 18.79 -20.39
CA GLY A 2 -5.78 18.22 -19.25
C GLY A 2 -6.69 17.17 -18.64
N GLU A 3 -6.32 15.89 -18.74
CA GLU A 3 -6.96 14.87 -17.94
C GLU A 3 -6.70 15.25 -16.48
N ILE A 4 -7.73 15.70 -15.78
CA ILE A 4 -7.71 15.76 -14.33
C ILE A 4 -7.73 14.29 -13.93
N THR A 5 -6.55 13.70 -13.72
CA THR A 5 -6.41 12.43 -13.03
C THR A 5 -6.95 12.66 -11.63
N ASN A 6 -8.24 12.37 -11.45
CA ASN A 6 -8.98 12.46 -10.20
C ASN A 6 -8.55 11.29 -9.30
N ARG A 7 -7.24 11.12 -9.13
CA ARG A 7 -6.65 10.08 -8.31
C ARG A 7 -6.94 10.43 -6.88
N LYS A 8 -7.51 9.47 -6.15
CA LYS A 8 -7.73 9.63 -4.73
C LYS A 8 -6.36 9.70 -4.04
N GLU A 9 -6.10 10.80 -3.37
CA GLU A 9 -4.88 10.96 -2.58
C GLU A 9 -5.01 10.22 -1.24
N ILE A 10 -3.88 9.73 -0.74
CA ILE A 10 -3.76 9.07 0.56
C ILE A 10 -2.84 9.94 1.40
N SER A 11 -3.33 10.35 2.57
CA SER A 11 -2.56 11.18 3.50
C SER A 11 -2.01 10.37 4.69
N ASN A 12 -2.48 9.14 4.89
CA ASN A 12 -2.14 8.27 6.03
C ASN A 12 -1.47 6.96 5.57
N TRP A 13 -0.43 7.07 4.75
CA TRP A 13 0.33 5.93 4.22
C TRP A 13 0.89 5.01 5.32
N ALA A 14 1.49 5.58 6.36
CA ALA A 14 2.04 4.79 7.47
C ALA A 14 0.98 3.88 8.13
N GLU A 15 -0.20 4.42 8.44
CA GLU A 15 -1.31 3.65 9.02
C GLU A 15 -1.79 2.55 8.07
N LEU A 16 -1.86 2.83 6.76
CA LEU A 16 -2.24 1.84 5.76
C LEU A 16 -1.22 0.69 5.69
N PHE A 17 0.08 0.98 5.77
CA PHE A 17 1.13 -0.04 5.80
C PHE A 17 1.10 -0.86 7.09
N ASP A 18 0.92 -0.21 8.24
CA ASP A 18 0.79 -0.89 9.54
C ASP A 18 -0.40 -1.85 9.54
N MET A 19 -1.57 -1.39 9.08
CA MET A 19 -2.75 -2.25 8.95
C MET A 19 -2.53 -3.41 7.97
N THR A 20 -1.81 -3.17 6.87
CA THR A 20 -1.48 -4.23 5.91
C THR A 20 -0.54 -5.26 6.53
N PHE A 21 0.46 -4.82 7.28
CA PHE A 21 1.39 -5.68 8.00
C PHE A 21 0.67 -6.54 9.05
N GLU A 22 -0.19 -5.93 9.87
CA GLU A 22 -1.00 -6.64 10.87
C GLU A 22 -1.92 -7.68 10.22
N TYR A 23 -2.58 -7.31 9.12
CA TYR A 23 -3.43 -8.21 8.35
C TYR A 23 -2.66 -9.43 7.82
N LEU A 24 -1.47 -9.20 7.25
CA LEU A 24 -0.62 -10.26 6.72
C LEU A 24 -0.09 -11.17 7.84
N THR A 25 0.33 -10.58 8.96
CA THR A 25 0.80 -11.31 10.16
C THR A 25 -0.30 -12.24 10.67
N PHE A 26 -1.54 -11.73 10.75
CA PHE A 26 -2.70 -12.51 11.16
C PHE A 26 -3.01 -13.67 10.22
N LEU A 27 -3.01 -13.42 8.90
CA LEU A 27 -3.37 -14.44 7.91
C LEU A 27 -2.32 -15.54 7.75
N LEU A 28 -1.05 -15.14 7.76
CA LEU A 28 0.05 -16.05 7.43
C LEU A 28 0.62 -16.73 8.69
N TYR A 29 0.22 -16.30 9.89
CA TYR A 29 0.74 -16.80 11.16
C TYR A 29 2.27 -16.78 11.23
N VAL A 30 2.89 -15.77 10.62
CA VAL A 30 4.34 -15.55 10.60
C VAL A 30 4.67 -14.17 11.15
N GLU A 31 5.76 -14.09 11.92
CA GLU A 31 6.25 -12.83 12.49
C GLU A 31 7.19 -12.07 11.55
N ASP A 32 7.71 -12.73 10.51
CA ASP A 32 8.67 -12.15 9.56
C ASP A 32 8.01 -11.94 8.18
N ILE A 33 7.30 -10.82 8.04
CA ILE A 33 6.71 -10.39 6.78
C ILE A 33 7.72 -9.55 6.00
N LYS A 34 8.03 -9.98 4.78
CA LYS A 34 8.91 -9.22 3.88
C LYS A 34 8.25 -7.91 3.43
N PRO A 35 8.99 -6.79 3.35
CA PRO A 35 8.50 -5.51 2.84
C PRO A 35 7.77 -5.62 1.49
N ASP A 36 8.33 -6.35 0.52
CA ASP A 36 7.72 -6.56 -0.80
C ASP A 36 6.30 -7.12 -0.73
N LEU A 37 6.02 -7.97 0.27
CA LEU A 37 4.69 -8.54 0.45
C LEU A 37 3.71 -7.48 0.97
N VAL A 38 4.14 -6.63 1.90
CA VAL A 38 3.35 -5.49 2.39
C VAL A 38 3.03 -4.56 1.23
N ILE A 39 4.06 -4.12 0.49
CA ILE A 39 3.93 -3.18 -0.64
C ILE A 39 2.99 -3.74 -1.71
N LYS A 40 3.16 -5.02 -2.08
CA LYS A 40 2.31 -5.67 -3.07
C LYS A 40 0.86 -5.77 -2.59
N THR A 41 0.63 -6.23 -1.35
CA THR A 41 -0.73 -6.34 -0.81
C THR A 41 -1.40 -4.97 -0.67
N THR A 42 -0.67 -3.94 -0.22
CA THR A 42 -1.20 -2.57 -0.19
C THR A 42 -1.56 -2.08 -1.59
N THR A 43 -0.72 -2.34 -2.60
CA THR A 43 -1.00 -2.00 -4.00
C THR A 43 -2.31 -2.66 -4.48
N ASP A 44 -2.49 -3.95 -4.19
CA ASP A 44 -3.71 -4.70 -4.53
C ASP A 44 -4.96 -4.14 -3.82
N ILE A 45 -4.85 -3.79 -2.53
CA ILE A 45 -5.93 -3.15 -1.75
C ILE A 45 -6.34 -1.82 -2.40
N LEU A 46 -5.37 -0.98 -2.73
CA LEU A 46 -5.61 0.33 -3.32
C LEU A 46 -6.26 0.24 -4.71
N ASN A 47 -5.79 -0.69 -5.53
CA ASN A 47 -6.35 -0.93 -6.86
C ASN A 47 -7.79 -1.45 -6.78
N ASN A 48 -8.07 -2.36 -5.83
CA ASN A 48 -9.44 -2.82 -5.56
C ASN A 48 -10.35 -1.70 -5.03
N ALA A 49 -9.81 -0.73 -4.29
CA ALA A 49 -10.53 0.44 -3.80
C ALA A 49 -10.66 1.59 -4.83
N GLY A 50 -10.12 1.41 -6.04
CA GLY A 50 -10.19 2.37 -7.15
C GLY A 50 -9.24 3.56 -7.00
N TYR A 51 -8.13 3.41 -6.26
CA TYR A 51 -7.08 4.42 -6.14
C TYR A 51 -6.04 4.33 -7.28
N TYR A 52 -5.91 3.15 -7.91
CA TYR A 52 -5.06 2.91 -9.10
C TYR A 52 -3.59 3.33 -8.91
N TYR A 53 -2.95 2.85 -7.83
CA TYR A 53 -1.51 3.02 -7.58
C TYR A 53 -0.69 1.91 -8.23
N THR A 54 0.45 2.28 -8.80
CA THR A 54 1.45 1.31 -9.27
C THR A 54 2.28 0.81 -8.09
N PHE A 55 2.93 -0.34 -8.27
CA PHE A 55 3.81 -0.89 -7.24
C PHE A 55 4.94 0.07 -6.88
N ASP A 56 5.62 0.66 -7.87
CA ASP A 56 6.75 1.58 -7.67
C ASP A 56 6.34 2.83 -6.86
N GLU A 57 5.13 3.35 -7.09
CA GLU A 57 4.62 4.50 -6.31
C GLU A 57 4.31 4.12 -4.86
N VAL A 58 3.79 2.92 -4.62
CA VAL A 58 3.53 2.43 -3.25
C VAL A 58 4.85 2.07 -2.55
N GLU A 59 5.83 1.56 -3.27
CA GLU A 59 7.17 1.28 -2.77
C GLU A 59 7.88 2.56 -2.32
N GLU A 60 7.81 3.62 -3.12
CA GLU A 60 8.37 4.93 -2.76
C GLU A 60 7.75 5.45 -1.47
N GLU A 61 6.42 5.41 -1.35
CA GLU A 61 5.71 5.84 -0.13
C GLU A 61 6.05 4.96 1.07
N TYR A 62 6.22 3.64 0.87
CA TYR A 62 6.61 2.72 1.93
C TYR A 62 7.98 3.09 2.52
N TYR A 63 8.98 3.34 1.68
CA TYR A 63 10.31 3.73 2.14
C TYR A 63 10.36 5.16 2.67
N ASN A 64 9.46 6.06 2.23
CA ASN A 64 9.32 7.40 2.79
C ASN A 64 8.68 7.40 4.20
N CYS A 65 7.98 6.33 4.58
CA CYS A 65 7.37 6.19 5.90
C CYS A 65 8.29 5.59 6.98
N LEU A 66 9.47 5.07 6.60
CA LEU A 66 10.48 4.50 7.52
C LEU A 66 11.37 5.58 8.15
#